data_AF-A0A383DH99-F1
#
_entry.id   AF-A0A383DH99-F1
#
_cell.length_a   1.000
_cell.length_b   1.000
_cell.length_c   1.000
_cell.angle_alpha   90.00
_cell.angle_beta   90.00
_cell.angle_gamma   90.00
#
_symmetry.space_group_name_H-M   'P 1'
#
loop_
_entity.id
_entity.type
_entity.pdbx_description
1 polymer ?
#
loop_
_entity_poly.entity_id
_entity_poly.type
_entity_poly.pdbx_seq_one_letter_code
_entity_poly.pdbx_strand_id
1 'polypeptide(L)'
;DLDQVFDRVEQAKAARAAQLPKAEVIVKAKVEEFDAWFRSRSSINILRAVREHVLELAMDEAERFSRGRTNEEQEQMRRLARSLARTLLHHPTIALRTADPVTSDGRILLESAPVLFGVQSQSD
;
A
#
# COMPACT_ATOMS: atom_id res chain seq x y z
N ASP A 1 -7.26 54.28 26.66
CA ASP A 1 -8.04 54.65 25.48
C ASP A 1 -8.54 53.38 24.83
N LEU A 2 -9.86 53.14 24.83
CA LEU A 2 -10.45 51.86 24.41
C LEU A 2 -10.41 51.69 22.88
N ASP A 3 -10.50 52.80 22.15
CA ASP A 3 -10.51 52.82 20.68
C ASP A 3 -9.19 52.29 20.09
N GLN A 4 -8.05 52.65 20.70
CA GLN A 4 -6.73 52.13 20.29
C GLN A 4 -6.60 50.61 20.48
N VAL A 5 -7.33 50.03 21.44
CA VAL A 5 -7.36 48.58 21.67
C VAL A 5 -8.24 47.91 20.63
N PHE A 6 -9.40 48.49 20.31
CA PHE A 6 -10.27 47.99 19.25
C PHE A 6 -9.58 48.00 17.89
N ASP A 7 -8.90 49.09 17.53
CA ASP A 7 -8.15 49.19 16.27
C ASP A 7 -7.05 48.12 16.15
N ARG A 8 -6.34 47.84 17.25
CA ARG A 8 -5.31 46.79 17.28
C ARG A 8 -5.89 45.39 17.12
N VAL A 9 -7.06 45.13 17.71
CA VAL A 9 -7.75 43.84 17.58
C VAL A 9 -8.24 43.63 16.15
N GLU A 10 -8.80 44.66 15.51
CA GLU A 10 -9.26 44.58 14.12
C GLU A 10 -8.09 44.44 13.14
N GLN A 11 -6.98 45.16 13.35
CA GLN A 11 -5.75 44.96 12.57
C GLN A 11 -5.19 43.54 12.74
N ALA A 12 -5.19 42.99 13.97
CA ALA A 12 -4.73 41.63 14.22
C ALA A 12 -5.63 40.57 13.57
N LYS A 13 -6.96 40.77 13.58
CA LYS A 13 -7.92 39.91 12.87
C LYS A 13 -7.72 39.96 11.36
N ALA A 14 -7.60 41.16 10.79
CA ALA A 14 -7.35 41.35 9.36
C ALA A 14 -6.02 40.72 8.93
N ALA A 15 -4.96 40.91 9.73
CA ALA A 15 -3.66 40.28 9.49
C ALA A 15 -3.76 38.75 9.54
N ARG A 16 -4.53 38.18 10.49
CA ARG A 16 -4.75 36.74 10.59
C ARG A 16 -5.55 36.17 9.43
N ALA A 17 -6.60 36.87 8.99
CA ALA A 17 -7.37 36.51 7.80
C ALA A 17 -6.52 36.53 6.53
N ALA A 18 -5.60 37.51 6.40
CA ALA A 18 -4.67 37.59 5.27
C ALA A 18 -3.64 36.44 5.22
N GLN A 19 -3.39 35.74 6.34
CA GLN A 19 -2.55 34.54 6.35
C GLN A 19 -3.30 33.26 5.98
N LEU A 20 -4.64 33.27 5.99
CA LEU A 20 -5.46 32.08 5.74
C LEU A 20 -5.17 31.42 4.38
N PRO A 21 -5.06 32.17 3.25
CA PRO A 21 -4.73 31.56 1.97
C PRO A 21 -3.35 30.88 1.95
N LYS A 22 -2.38 31.45 2.68
CA LYS A 22 -1.05 30.84 2.80
C LYS A 22 -1.09 29.55 3.61
N ALA A 23 -1.89 29.51 4.68
CA ALA A 23 -2.10 28.31 5.46
C ALA A 23 -2.77 27.21 4.62
N GLU A 24 -3.77 27.54 3.81
CA GLU A 24 -4.43 26.59 2.89
C GLU A 24 -3.46 26.00 1.87
N VAL A 25 -2.57 26.81 1.29
CA VAL A 25 -1.53 26.33 0.37
C VAL A 25 -0.59 25.34 1.06
N ILE A 26 -0.14 25.64 2.28
CA ILE A 26 0.72 24.75 3.06
C ILE A 26 0.01 23.44 3.37
N VAL A 27 -1.24 23.50 3.82
CA VAL A 27 -2.05 22.31 4.13
C VAL A 27 -2.23 21.45 2.89
N LYS A 28 -2.59 22.03 1.75
CA LYS A 28 -2.76 21.29 0.49
C LYS A 28 -1.47 20.58 0.07
N ALA A 29 -0.32 21.27 0.11
CA ALA A 29 0.96 20.66 -0.19
C ALA A 29 1.29 19.51 0.76
N LYS A 30 0.99 19.64 2.07
CA LYS A 30 1.20 18.57 3.05
C LYS A 30 0.25 17.38 2.89
N VAL A 31 -0.98 17.61 2.47
CA VAL A 31 -1.92 16.52 2.12
C VAL A 31 -1.40 15.75 0.91
N GLU A 32 -0.92 16.45 -0.13
CA GLU A 32 -0.34 15.81 -1.31
C GLU A 32 0.93 15.00 -0.99
N GLU A 33 1.84 15.54 -0.17
CA GLU A 33 3.02 14.82 0.32
C GLU A 33 2.63 13.57 1.14
N PHE A 34 1.64 13.69 2.03
CA PHE A 34 1.17 12.58 2.86
C PHE A 34 0.51 11.49 2.02
N ASP A 35 -0.35 11.86 1.06
CA ASP A 35 -1.04 10.89 0.21
C ASP A 35 -0.04 10.13 -0.69
N ALA A 36 0.95 10.83 -1.25
CA ALA A 36 2.05 10.18 -1.98
C ALA A 36 2.84 9.20 -1.09
N TRP A 37 3.17 9.60 0.13
CA TRP A 37 3.85 8.74 1.09
C TRP A 37 2.99 7.54 1.53
N PHE A 38 1.71 7.75 1.80
CA PHE A 38 0.78 6.70 2.23
C PHE A 38 0.59 5.65 1.14
N ARG A 39 0.38 6.11 -0.11
CA ARG A 39 0.29 5.25 -1.29
C ARG A 39 1.59 4.50 -1.58
N SER A 40 2.76 5.05 -1.25
CA SER A 40 4.02 4.31 -1.35
C SER A 40 4.09 3.09 -0.42
N ARG A 41 3.32 3.11 0.68
CA ARG A 41 3.24 2.01 1.65
C ARG A 41 2.15 0.99 1.34
N SER A 42 1.06 1.38 0.66
CA SER A 42 -0.04 0.46 0.33
C SER A 42 0.42 -0.70 -0.56
N SER A 43 1.33 -0.44 -1.51
CA SER A 43 1.91 -1.46 -2.38
C SER A 43 2.67 -2.55 -1.62
N ILE A 44 3.27 -2.21 -0.47
CA ILE A 44 4.02 -3.16 0.36
C ILE A 44 3.07 -4.12 1.08
N ASN A 45 1.94 -3.62 1.59
CA ASN A 45 0.93 -4.45 2.26
C ASN A 45 0.28 -5.43 1.27
N ILE A 46 -0.09 -4.94 0.08
CA ILE A 46 -0.63 -5.78 -1.00
C ILE A 46 0.39 -6.85 -1.39
N LEU A 47 1.66 -6.47 -1.59
CA LEU A 47 2.72 -7.40 -1.95
C LEU A 47 2.93 -8.48 -0.87
N ARG A 48 2.84 -8.11 0.41
CA ARG A 48 2.92 -9.07 1.51
C ARG A 48 1.76 -10.07 1.43
N ALA A 49 0.52 -9.58 1.37
CA ALA A 49 -0.67 -10.41 1.33
C ALA A 49 -0.65 -11.39 0.15
N VAL A 50 -0.30 -10.91 -1.06
CA VAL A 50 -0.18 -11.74 -2.27
C VAL A 50 0.86 -12.84 -2.09
N ARG A 51 2.02 -12.52 -1.53
CA ARG A 51 3.08 -13.51 -1.32
C ARG A 51 2.70 -14.58 -0.31
N GLU A 52 2.09 -14.17 0.80
CA GLU A 52 1.64 -15.08 1.85
C GLU A 52 0.58 -16.04 1.30
N HIS A 53 -0.43 -15.51 0.62
CA HIS A 53 -1.51 -16.32 0.05
C HIS A 53 -1.03 -17.33 -1.00
N VAL A 54 -0.17 -16.91 -1.94
CA VAL A 54 0.35 -17.81 -2.98
C VAL A 54 1.27 -18.89 -2.38
N LEU A 55 2.06 -18.55 -1.35
CA LEU A 55 2.89 -19.53 -0.67
C LEU A 55 2.06 -20.54 0.13
N GLU A 56 1.01 -20.07 0.82
CA GLU A 56 0.07 -20.93 1.55
C GLU A 56 -0.60 -21.92 0.59
N LEU A 57 -1.19 -21.43 -0.51
CA LEU A 57 -1.83 -22.28 -1.52
C LEU A 57 -0.85 -23.33 -2.10
N ALA A 58 0.39 -22.93 -2.37
CA ALA A 58 1.41 -23.84 -2.87
C ALA A 58 1.81 -24.91 -1.83
N MET A 59 1.89 -24.54 -0.55
CA MET A 59 2.20 -25.49 0.53
C MET A 59 1.05 -26.44 0.81
N ASP A 60 -0.19 -25.97 0.80
CA ASP A 60 -1.37 -26.81 0.97
C ASP A 60 -1.46 -27.88 -0.12
N GLU A 61 -1.21 -27.50 -1.37
CA GLU A 61 -1.25 -28.43 -2.49
C GLU A 61 -0.05 -29.40 -2.44
N ALA A 62 1.13 -28.94 -2.02
CA ALA A 62 2.28 -29.80 -1.78
C ALA A 62 2.00 -30.85 -0.71
N GLU A 63 1.37 -30.45 0.40
CA GLU A 63 0.98 -31.35 1.46
C GLU A 63 -0.07 -32.34 1.00
N ARG A 64 -1.15 -31.87 0.35
CA ARG A 64 -2.22 -32.71 -0.21
C ARG A 64 -1.67 -33.79 -1.14
N PHE A 65 -0.77 -33.43 -2.05
CA PHE A 65 -0.20 -34.40 -2.98
C PHE A 65 0.83 -35.33 -2.36
N SER A 66 1.50 -34.93 -1.28
CA SER A 66 2.55 -35.75 -0.63
C SER A 66 2.05 -36.57 0.56
N ARG A 67 0.73 -36.58 0.84
CA ARG A 67 0.13 -37.45 1.86
C ARG A 67 0.49 -38.93 1.64
N GLY A 68 0.94 -39.59 2.71
CA GLY A 68 1.35 -40.99 2.67
C GLY A 68 2.72 -41.26 2.04
N ARG A 69 3.44 -40.22 1.58
CA ARG A 69 4.83 -40.34 1.10
C ARG A 69 5.84 -40.25 2.24
N THR A 70 7.09 -40.64 1.96
CA THR A 70 8.20 -40.52 2.90
C THR A 70 8.49 -39.05 3.25
N ASN A 71 9.16 -38.80 4.37
CA ASN A 71 9.56 -37.45 4.78
C ASN A 71 10.43 -36.75 3.72
N GLU A 72 11.26 -37.49 3.00
CA GLU A 72 12.12 -36.95 1.95
C GLU A 72 11.29 -36.49 0.74
N GLU A 73 10.35 -37.31 0.26
CA GLU A 73 9.46 -36.96 -0.85
C GLU A 73 8.54 -35.78 -0.50
N GLN A 74 8.06 -35.71 0.75
CA GLN A 74 7.30 -34.55 1.23
C GLN A 74 8.14 -33.27 1.18
N GLU A 75 9.38 -33.31 1.63
CA GLU A 75 10.27 -32.16 1.58
C GLU A 75 10.63 -31.76 0.14
N GLN A 76 10.85 -32.73 -0.76
CA GLN A 76 11.04 -32.46 -2.18
C GLN A 76 9.81 -31.75 -2.79
N MET A 77 8.60 -32.18 -2.44
CA MET A 77 7.36 -31.55 -2.89
C MET A 77 7.22 -30.11 -2.35
N ARG A 78 7.50 -29.87 -1.07
CA ARG A 78 7.51 -28.52 -0.48
C ARG A 78 8.57 -27.62 -1.14
N ARG A 79 9.73 -28.14 -1.52
CA ARG A 79 10.75 -27.37 -2.26
C ARG A 79 10.26 -26.98 -3.66
N LEU A 80 9.66 -27.93 -4.39
CA LEU A 80 9.08 -27.67 -5.71
C LEU A 80 8.01 -26.57 -5.63
N ALA A 81 7.06 -26.71 -4.72
CA ALA A 81 5.98 -25.75 -4.54
C ALA A 81 6.50 -24.34 -4.18
N ARG A 82 7.48 -24.21 -3.27
CA ARG A 82 8.14 -22.92 -2.98
C ARG A 82 8.82 -22.33 -4.22
N SER A 83 9.48 -23.15 -5.03
CA SER A 83 10.14 -22.72 -6.26
C SER A 83 9.15 -22.22 -7.32
N LEU A 84 8.04 -22.94 -7.49
CA LEU A 84 6.94 -22.54 -8.37
C LEU A 84 6.30 -21.23 -7.91
N ALA A 85 5.96 -21.11 -6.62
CA ALA A 85 5.44 -19.88 -6.05
C ALA A 85 6.39 -18.70 -6.28
N ARG A 86 7.70 -18.87 -6.04
CA ARG A 86 8.71 -17.84 -6.32
C ARG A 86 8.73 -17.43 -7.80
N THR A 87 8.64 -18.40 -8.71
CA THR A 87 8.65 -18.16 -10.15
C THR A 87 7.42 -17.36 -10.58
N LEU A 88 6.24 -17.75 -10.10
CA LEU A 88 4.98 -17.05 -10.37
C LEU A 88 4.97 -15.64 -9.78
N LEU A 89 5.51 -15.45 -8.58
CA LEU A 89 5.52 -14.17 -7.87
C LEU A 89 6.58 -13.19 -8.36
N HIS A 90 7.50 -13.59 -9.24
CA HIS A 90 8.61 -12.73 -9.68
C HIS A 90 8.10 -11.48 -10.42
N HIS A 91 7.35 -11.65 -11.51
CA HIS A 91 6.83 -10.54 -12.29
C HIS A 91 5.79 -9.70 -11.53
N PRO A 92 4.79 -10.28 -10.85
CA PRO A 92 3.84 -9.52 -10.04
C PRO A 92 4.52 -8.71 -8.92
N THR A 93 5.56 -9.26 -8.28
CA THR A 93 6.34 -8.52 -7.28
C THR A 93 6.95 -7.26 -7.86
N ILE A 94 7.57 -7.37 -9.05
CA ILE A 94 8.24 -6.24 -9.69
C ILE A 94 7.18 -5.21 -10.08
N ALA A 95 6.13 -5.64 -10.76
CA ALA A 95 5.05 -4.76 -11.23
C ALA A 95 4.42 -3.96 -10.08
N LEU A 96 4.08 -4.62 -8.96
CA LEU A 96 3.49 -3.95 -7.80
C LEU A 96 4.46 -3.01 -7.08
N ARG A 97 5.76 -3.34 -7.05
CA ARG A 97 6.78 -2.48 -6.44
C ARG A 97 7.05 -1.24 -7.28
N THR A 98 6.99 -1.35 -8.60
CA THR A 98 7.26 -0.25 -9.53
C THR A 98 6.00 0.53 -9.92
N ALA A 99 4.82 0.09 -9.48
CA ALA A 99 3.57 0.76 -9.77
C ALA A 99 3.57 2.16 -9.14
N ASP A 100 3.39 3.18 -9.97
CA ASP A 100 3.27 4.55 -9.50
C ASP A 100 1.81 4.85 -9.13
N PRO A 101 1.49 5.06 -7.84
CA PRO A 101 0.13 5.27 -7.40
C PRO A 101 -0.44 6.65 -7.81
N VAL A 102 0.37 7.54 -8.38
CA VAL A 102 -0.08 8.81 -8.97
C VAL A 102 -0.61 8.60 -10.39
N THR A 103 -0.08 7.61 -11.11
CA THR A 103 -0.53 7.28 -12.46
C THR A 103 -1.84 6.50 -12.46
N SER A 104 -2.65 6.65 -13.50
CA SER A 104 -3.88 5.87 -13.66
C SER A 104 -3.59 4.37 -13.71
N ASP A 105 -2.59 3.97 -14.50
CA ASP A 105 -2.23 2.56 -14.68
C ASP A 105 -1.70 1.92 -13.40
N GLY A 106 -0.87 2.64 -12.64
CA GLY A 106 -0.36 2.15 -11.36
C GLY A 106 -1.45 2.02 -10.31
N ARG A 107 -2.43 2.95 -10.26
CA ARG A 107 -3.61 2.79 -9.39
C ARG A 107 -4.43 1.55 -9.76
N ILE A 108 -4.77 1.40 -11.03
CA ILE A 108 -5.55 0.25 -11.51
C ILE A 108 -4.83 -1.05 -11.16
N LEU A 109 -3.52 -1.13 -11.34
CA LEU A 109 -2.73 -2.31 -10.99
C LEU A 109 -2.77 -2.61 -9.49
N LEU A 110 -2.57 -1.60 -8.64
CA LEU A 110 -2.57 -1.76 -7.18
C LEU A 110 -3.96 -2.14 -6.64
N GLU A 111 -5.03 -1.57 -7.19
CA GLU A 111 -6.41 -1.86 -6.81
C GLU A 111 -6.89 -3.24 -7.32
N SER A 112 -6.40 -3.68 -8.49
CA SER A 112 -6.80 -4.95 -9.09
C SER A 112 -6.06 -6.15 -8.50
N ALA A 113 -4.84 -5.95 -8.01
CA ALA A 113 -4.01 -7.06 -7.52
C ALA A 113 -4.64 -7.87 -6.37
N PRO A 114 -5.28 -7.27 -5.35
CA PRO A 114 -6.01 -8.02 -4.34
C PRO A 114 -7.05 -8.96 -4.92
N VAL A 115 -7.84 -8.48 -5.89
CA VAL A 115 -8.88 -9.26 -6.57
C VAL A 115 -8.28 -10.38 -7.41
N LEU A 116 -7.25 -10.09 -8.20
CA LEU A 116 -6.61 -11.07 -9.09
C LEU A 116 -5.93 -12.21 -8.33
N PHE A 117 -5.36 -11.91 -7.17
CA PHE A 117 -4.70 -12.90 -6.32
C PHE A 117 -5.60 -13.45 -5.21
N GLY A 118 -6.87 -13.06 -5.15
CA GLY A 118 -7.81 -13.56 -4.13
C GLY A 118 -7.44 -13.16 -2.69
N VAL A 119 -6.69 -12.07 -2.50
CA VAL A 119 -6.28 -11.60 -1.17
C VAL A 119 -7.20 -10.48 -0.69
N GLN A 120 -7.57 -10.50 0.59
CA GLN A 120 -8.36 -9.42 1.18
C GLN A 120 -7.50 -8.16 1.25
N SER A 121 -7.90 -7.06 0.59
CA SER A 121 -7.30 -5.77 0.88
C SER A 121 -7.75 -5.36 2.28
N GLN A 122 -6.86 -5.44 3.27
CA GLN A 122 -7.10 -4.76 4.55
C GLN A 122 -7.04 -3.26 4.27
N SER A 123 -8.21 -2.69 3.98
CA SER A 123 -8.46 -1.26 4.02
C SER A 123 -8.82 -0.91 5.46
N ASP A 124 -7.81 -0.54 6.25
CA ASP A 124 -7.99 0.23 7.49
C ASP A 124 -7.71 1.71 7.22
#